data_AF-A0AAX2UZ20-F1
#
_entry.id   AF-A0AAX2UZ20-F1
#
_cell.length_a   1.000
_cell.length_b   1.000
_cell.length_c   1.000
_cell.angle_alpha   90.00
_cell.angle_beta   90.00
_cell.angle_gamma   90.00
#
_symmetry.space_group_name_H-M   'P 1'
#
loop_
_entity.id
_entity.type
_entity.pdbx_description
1 polymer ?
#
loop_
_entity_poly.entity_id
_entity_poly.type
_entity_poly.pdbx_seq_one_letter_code
_entity_poly.pdbx_strand_id
1 'polypeptide(L)' 'MAGAESKRRTADVAYDQIESMIATLQLQPGSAVVEADLVEKTGLGRTPLREALLRMVA' A
#
# COMPACT_ATOMS: atom_id res chain seq x y z
N MET A 1 -1.25 -18.07 -22.95
CA MET A 1 -2.43 -17.71 -22.13
C MET A 1 -2.27 -16.27 -21.66
N ALA A 2 -2.69 -15.31 -22.47
CA ALA A 2 -2.65 -13.88 -22.12
C ALA A 2 -3.89 -13.56 -21.27
N GLY A 3 -3.73 -13.61 -19.95
CA GLY A 3 -4.73 -13.11 -19.01
C GLY A 3 -4.67 -11.59 -19.03
N ALA A 4 -5.83 -10.95 -19.20
CA ALA A 4 -5.99 -9.51 -19.35
C ALA A 4 -5.10 -8.71 -18.38
N GLU A 5 -4.26 -7.82 -18.92
CA GLU A 5 -3.65 -6.72 -18.16
C GLU A 5 -4.77 -5.78 -17.71
N SER A 6 -5.49 -6.19 -16.66
CA SER A 6 -6.34 -5.30 -15.89
C SER A 6 -5.43 -4.20 -15.39
N LYS A 7 -5.65 -2.97 -15.89
CA LYS A 7 -4.93 -1.76 -15.50
C LYS A 7 -4.83 -1.74 -13.98
N ARG A 8 -3.65 -2.10 -13.42
CA ARG A 8 -3.48 -2.22 -11.97
C ARG A 8 -3.94 -0.91 -11.35
N ARG A 9 -4.86 -1.00 -10.39
CA ARG A 9 -5.33 0.20 -9.71
C ARG A 9 -4.17 0.75 -8.91
N THR A 10 -4.08 2.07 -8.78
CA THR A 10 -3.05 2.67 -7.92
C THR A 10 -3.17 2.19 -6.47
N ALA A 11 -4.38 1.80 -6.04
CA ALA A 11 -4.61 1.15 -4.75
C ALA A 11 -3.99 -0.27 -4.66
N ASP A 12 -3.96 -1.03 -5.75
CA ASP A 12 -3.26 -2.33 -5.76
C ASP A 12 -1.75 -2.12 -5.61
N VAL A 13 -1.20 -1.11 -6.29
CA VAL A 13 0.22 -0.73 -6.15
C VAL A 13 0.54 -0.25 -4.73
N ALA A 14 -0.35 0.53 -4.12
CA ALA A 14 -0.22 0.96 -2.74
C ALA A 14 -0.22 -0.23 -1.77
N TYR A 15 -1.10 -1.21 -1.99
CA TYR A 15 -1.18 -2.42 -1.18
C TYR A 15 0.15 -3.20 -1.24
N ASP A 16 0.63 -3.50 -2.45
CA ASP A 16 1.87 -4.25 -2.65
C ASP A 16 3.08 -3.56 -1.98
N GLN A 17 3.17 -2.23 -2.06
CA GLN A 17 4.24 -1.48 -1.40
C GLN A 17 4.14 -1.55 0.12
N ILE A 18 2.96 -1.30 0.70
CA ILE A 18 2.78 -1.36 2.16
C ILE A 18 3.05 -2.77 2.69
N GLU A 19 2.60 -3.81 1.98
CA GLU A 19 2.85 -5.21 2.34
C GLU A 19 4.36 -5.51 2.36
N SER A 20 5.08 -5.08 1.33
CA SER A 20 6.54 -5.21 1.28
C SER A 20 7.23 -4.49 2.44
N MET A 21 6.79 -3.28 2.78
CA MET A 21 7.34 -2.51 3.90
C MET A 21 7.11 -3.19 5.26
N ILE A 22 5.97 -3.87 5.45
CA ILE A 22 5.68 -4.66 6.65
C ILE A 22 6.56 -5.91 6.68
N ALA A 23 6.61 -6.68 5.57
CA ALA A 23 7.39 -7.91 5.47
C ALA A 23 8.90 -7.69 5.66
N THR A 24 9.39 -6.52 5.25
CA THR A 24 10.80 -6.10 5.40
C THR A 24 11.06 -5.31 6.68
N LEU A 25 10.08 -5.15 7.57
CA LEU A 25 10.15 -4.41 8.83
C LEU A 25 10.54 -2.92 8.68
N GLN A 26 10.34 -2.34 7.49
CA GLN A 26 10.39 -0.88 7.31
C GLN A 26 9.25 -0.18 8.05
N LEU A 27 8.11 -0.86 8.17
CA LEU A 27 7.06 -0.54 9.13
C LEU A 27 7.16 -1.56 10.28
N GLN A 28 7.55 -1.10 11.46
CA GLN A 28 7.77 -1.99 12.59
C GLN A 28 6.44 -2.48 13.17
N PRO A 29 6.35 -3.75 13.60
CA PRO A 29 5.19 -4.24 14.35
C PRO A 29 4.89 -3.35 15.56
N GLY A 30 3.62 -3.01 15.75
CA GLY A 30 3.17 -2.15 16.83
C GLY A 30 3.48 -0.65 16.65
N SER A 31 4.17 -0.25 15.58
CA SER A 31 4.29 1.17 15.23
C SER A 31 2.99 1.70 14.63
N ALA A 32 2.71 2.99 14.85
CA ALA A 32 1.56 3.64 14.25
C ALA A 32 1.77 3.83 12.74
N VAL A 33 0.76 3.50 11.94
CA VAL A 33 0.77 3.75 10.49
C VAL A 33 0.21 5.16 10.25
N VAL A 34 1.07 6.06 9.76
CA VAL A 34 0.70 7.44 9.44
C VAL A 34 0.60 7.61 7.93
N GLU A 35 -0.56 8.03 7.43
CA GLU A 35 -0.79 8.19 5.99
C GLU A 35 0.19 9.19 5.34
N ALA A 36 0.54 10.29 6.03
CA ALA A 36 1.47 11.28 5.51
C ALA A 36 2.85 10.67 5.24
N ASP A 37 3.37 9.89 6.17
CA ASP A 37 4.65 9.20 6.04
C ASP A 37 4.62 8.19 4.88
N LEU A 38 3.49 7.51 4.69
CA LEU A 38 3.31 6.59 3.56
C LEU A 38 3.28 7.34 2.23
N VAL A 39 2.66 8.52 2.14
CA VAL A 39 2.70 9.36 0.93
C VAL A 39 4.15 9.71 0.59
N GLU A 40 4.95 10.12 1.58
CA GLU A 40 6.36 10.46 1.37
C GLU A 40 7.20 9.24 0.96
N LYS A 41 6.98 8.08 1.58
CA LYS A 41 7.74 6.84 1.31
C LYS A 41 7.37 6.20 -0.03
N THR A 42 6.09 6.22 -0.40
CA THR A 42 5.57 5.52 -1.59
C THR A 42 5.45 6.42 -2.82
N GLY A 43 5.40 7.74 -2.63
CA GLY A 43 5.10 8.72 -3.69
C GLY A 43 3.65 8.66 -4.19
N LEU A 44 2.79 7.89 -3.54
CA LEU A 44 1.39 7.71 -3.91
C LEU A 44 0.49 8.71 -3.18
N GLY A 45 -0.65 9.04 -3.79
CA GLY A 45 -1.65 9.90 -3.17
C GLY A 45 -2.34 9.24 -1.95
N ARG A 46 -3.01 10.06 -1.13
CA ARG A 46 -3.72 9.57 0.07
C ARG A 46 -4.87 8.61 -0.25
N THR A 47 -5.64 8.86 -1.31
CA THR A 47 -6.79 8.01 -1.68
C THR A 47 -6.38 6.55 -1.94
N PRO A 48 -5.42 6.23 -2.82
CA PRO A 48 -5.02 4.84 -3.05
C PRO A 48 -4.37 4.20 -1.80
N LEU A 49 -3.64 4.96 -0.99
CA LEU A 49 -3.09 4.44 0.28
C LEU A 49 -4.19 4.08 1.27
N ARG A 50 -5.20 4.94 1.43
CA ARG A 50 -6.34 4.67 2.31
C ARG A 50 -7.13 3.45 1.86
N GLU A 51 -7.39 3.31 0.56
CA GLU A 51 -8.06 2.11 0.01
C GLU A 51 -7.25 0.84 0.27
N ALA A 52 -5.93 0.89 0.10
CA ALA A 52 -5.05 -0.23 0.41
C ALA A 52 -5.08 -0.60 1.90
N LEU A 53 -4.96 0.39 2.79
CA LEU A 53 -5.01 0.17 4.24
C LEU A 53 -6.37 -0.40 4.68
N LEU A 54 -7.48 0.13 4.15
CA LEU A 54 -8.83 -0.39 4.44
C LEU A 54 -8.97 -1.85 4.00
N ARG A 55 -8.34 -2.25 2.90
CA ARG A 55 -8.34 -3.63 2.42
C ARG A 55 -7.52 -4.58 3.30
N MET A 56 -6.47 -4.10 3.96
CA MET A 56 -5.62 -4.91 4.85
C MET A 56 -6.29 -5.26 6.18
N VAL A 57 -7.22 -4.42 6.64
CA VAL A 57 -7.93 -4.60 7.92
C VAL A 57 -9.29 -5.29 7.75
N ALA A 58 -9.72 -5.52 6.51
CA ALA A 58 -10.96 -6.23 6.18
C ALA A 58 -10.78 -7.74 6.29
#